data_AF-A0A2N3CLA3-F1
#
_entry.id   AF-A0A2N3CLA3-F1
#
_cell.length_a   1.000
_cell.length_b   1.000
_cell.length_c   1.000
_cell.angle_alpha   90.00
_cell.angle_beta   90.00
_cell.angle_gamma   90.00
#
_symmetry.space_group_name_H-M   'P 1'
#
loop_
_entity.id
_entity.type
_entity.pdbx_description
1 polymer ?
#
loop_
_entity_poly.entity_id
_entity_poly.type
_entity_poly.pdbx_seq_one_letter_code
_entity_poly.pdbx_strand_id
1 'polypeptide(L)'
;MRHERNLDPVAGRVTALNARYHHHAATEVMHHALTDAQVGRIALVSSFGAESVVLLHMLSIMDRSVPVLFIDTEMLFAETLEYQAEVAAKLGLRDVRIIRPDRDALAAADPEGLLHKTDTDACCELRKTRPLAEALEGFDAWITGRKRFQGGGRAMLDFFEDEGGRRIKVNPLAHWAREDVRAYMENNNLPRHPLVARGYPSIGCAPC
;
A
#
# COMPACT_ATOMS: atom_id res chain seq x y z
N MET A 1 17.72 12.64 17.73
CA MET A 1 17.77 13.94 17.01
C MET A 1 17.03 13.76 15.70
N ARG A 2 15.78 14.24 15.59
CA ARG A 2 15.07 14.29 14.31
C ARG A 2 15.70 15.44 13.53
N HIS A 3 16.35 15.19 12.40
CA HIS A 3 16.58 16.24 11.42
C HIS A 3 15.17 16.68 10.97
N GLU A 4 14.72 17.84 11.44
CA GLU A 4 13.58 18.53 10.85
C GLU A 4 13.97 18.87 9.41
N ARG A 5 13.68 17.94 8.50
CA ARG A 5 13.72 18.24 7.07
C ARG A 5 12.66 19.31 6.87
N ASN A 6 13.10 20.50 6.49
CA ASN A 6 12.21 21.61 6.16
C ASN A 6 11.51 21.25 4.83
N LEU A 7 10.44 20.47 4.93
CA LEU A 7 9.63 20.05 3.80
C LEU A 7 8.67 21.19 3.47
N ASP A 8 8.52 21.49 2.19
CA ASP A 8 7.52 22.45 1.72
C ASP A 8 6.09 21.96 2.08
N PRO A 9 5.06 22.82 2.02
CA PRO A 9 3.68 22.38 2.17
C PRO A 9 3.35 21.24 1.19
N VAL A 10 2.60 20.24 1.66
CA VAL A 10 2.31 19.00 0.90
C VAL A 10 1.76 19.31 -0.49
N ALA A 11 0.80 20.22 -0.62
CA ALA A 11 0.23 20.63 -1.91
C ALA A 11 1.29 21.16 -2.91
N GLY A 12 2.24 21.97 -2.42
CA GLY A 12 3.34 22.50 -3.23
C GLY A 12 4.29 21.39 -3.69
N ARG A 13 4.63 20.47 -2.78
CA ARG A 13 5.45 19.29 -3.08
C ARG A 13 4.80 18.40 -4.13
N VAL A 14 3.53 18.05 -3.95
CA VAL A 14 2.75 17.23 -4.88
C VAL A 14 2.74 17.86 -6.28
N THR A 15 2.48 19.17 -6.37
CA THR A 15 2.49 19.90 -7.65
C THR A 15 3.85 19.83 -8.33
N ALA A 16 4.93 20.09 -7.59
CA ALA A 16 6.29 20.04 -8.12
C ALA A 16 6.72 18.63 -8.54
N LEU A 17 6.37 17.60 -7.76
CA LEU A 17 6.68 16.20 -8.05
C LEU A 17 5.92 15.71 -9.28
N ASN A 18 4.62 16.01 -9.40
CA ASN A 18 3.86 15.65 -10.60
C ASN A 18 4.38 16.38 -11.84
N ALA A 19 4.73 17.67 -11.75
CA ALA A 19 5.32 18.40 -12.88
C ALA A 19 6.67 17.80 -13.31
N ARG A 20 7.51 17.40 -12.35
CA ARG A 20 8.84 16.81 -12.61
C ARG A 20 8.74 15.41 -13.21
N TYR A 21 7.81 14.58 -12.73
CA TYR A 21 7.74 13.17 -13.04
C TYR A 21 6.60 12.76 -14.00
N HIS A 22 5.84 13.71 -14.53
CA HIS A 22 4.68 13.49 -15.39
C HIS A 22 4.91 12.47 -16.53
N HIS A 23 6.08 12.51 -17.18
CA HIS A 23 6.42 11.65 -18.33
C HIS A 23 7.27 10.41 -17.98
N HIS A 24 7.44 10.11 -16.68
CA HIS A 24 8.28 8.99 -16.24
C HIS A 24 7.51 7.67 -16.20
N ALA A 25 8.22 6.57 -16.44
CA ALA A 25 7.69 5.23 -16.26
C ALA A 25 7.50 4.91 -14.77
N ALA A 26 6.64 3.94 -14.45
CA ALA A 26 6.33 3.55 -13.07
C ALA A 26 7.56 3.20 -12.22
N THR A 27 8.56 2.55 -12.79
CA THR A 27 9.81 2.20 -12.11
C THR A 27 10.62 3.45 -11.74
N GLU A 28 10.66 4.44 -12.62
CA GLU A 28 11.32 5.72 -12.36
C GLU A 28 10.56 6.53 -11.30
N VAL A 29 9.22 6.55 -11.38
CA VAL A 29 8.38 7.19 -10.34
C VAL A 29 8.60 6.53 -8.98
N MET A 30 8.67 5.20 -8.93
CA MET A 30 9.00 4.46 -7.70
C MET A 30 10.38 4.85 -7.18
N HIS A 31 11.40 4.84 -8.04
CA HIS A 31 12.76 5.23 -7.66
C HIS A 31 12.80 6.66 -7.11
N HIS A 32 12.19 7.61 -7.80
CA HIS A 32 12.11 9.00 -7.35
C HIS A 32 11.31 9.18 -6.06
N ALA A 33 10.25 8.41 -5.86
CA ALA A 33 9.52 8.40 -4.59
C ALA A 33 10.41 8.01 -3.40
N LEU A 34 11.40 7.13 -3.62
CA LEU A 34 12.33 6.70 -2.57
C LEU A 34 13.49 7.67 -2.35
N THR A 35 13.93 8.39 -3.39
CA THR A 35 15.16 9.19 -3.33
C THR A 35 14.94 10.70 -3.25
N ASP A 36 13.78 11.21 -3.67
CA ASP A 36 13.53 12.65 -3.72
C ASP A 36 13.35 13.21 -2.30
N ALA A 37 14.17 14.20 -1.94
CA ALA A 37 14.13 14.83 -0.63
C ALA A 37 12.77 15.45 -0.30
N GLN A 38 12.02 15.90 -1.32
CA GLN A 38 10.67 16.44 -1.17
C GLN A 38 9.60 15.35 -1.03
N VAL A 39 9.94 14.07 -0.98
CA VAL A 39 8.98 13.01 -0.59
C VAL A 39 9.05 12.75 0.92
N GLY A 40 10.22 12.94 1.52
CA GLY A 40 10.41 12.75 2.96
C GLY A 40 10.47 11.27 3.35
N ARG A 41 9.97 10.92 4.54
CA ARG A 41 9.96 9.56 5.06
C ARG A 41 8.78 8.82 4.44
N ILE A 42 9.08 7.75 3.72
CA ILE A 42 8.08 6.99 2.97
C ILE A 42 7.93 5.56 3.49
N ALA A 43 6.71 5.02 3.37
CA ALA A 43 6.42 3.61 3.56
C ALA A 43 5.63 3.05 2.36
N LEU A 44 5.73 1.75 2.12
CA LEU A 44 4.83 1.04 1.22
C LEU A 44 3.69 0.41 2.03
N VAL A 45 2.44 0.70 1.68
CA VAL A 45 1.29 -0.01 2.25
C VAL A 45 0.89 -1.12 1.29
N SER A 46 0.91 -2.36 1.77
CA SER A 46 0.61 -3.55 0.97
C SER A 46 -0.38 -4.45 1.70
N SER A 47 -1.42 -4.90 1.02
CA SER A 47 -2.29 -5.98 1.51
C SER A 47 -1.74 -7.37 1.20
N PHE A 48 -0.61 -7.45 0.48
CA PHE A 48 -0.10 -8.69 -0.10
C PHE A 48 -1.11 -9.41 -1.00
N GLY A 49 -2.15 -8.71 -1.50
CA GLY A 49 -3.11 -9.28 -2.45
C GLY A 49 -2.50 -9.62 -3.81
N ALA A 50 -3.32 -10.16 -4.71
CA ALA A 50 -2.93 -10.77 -5.98
C ALA A 50 -1.86 -10.00 -6.79
N GLU A 51 -1.99 -8.68 -6.88
CA GLU A 51 -1.10 -7.82 -7.67
C GLU A 51 -0.11 -7.00 -6.83
N SER A 52 -0.21 -7.07 -5.49
CA SER A 52 0.61 -6.23 -4.58
C SER A 52 2.10 -6.60 -4.64
N VAL A 53 2.40 -7.84 -5.02
CA VAL A 53 3.78 -8.34 -5.20
C VAL A 53 4.58 -7.53 -6.22
N VAL A 54 3.94 -6.84 -7.15
CA VAL A 54 4.62 -5.96 -8.12
C VAL A 54 5.38 -4.84 -7.41
N LEU A 55 4.70 -4.07 -6.55
CA LEU A 55 5.33 -2.97 -5.80
C LEU A 55 6.33 -3.49 -4.77
N LEU A 56 6.02 -4.62 -4.13
CA LEU A 56 6.95 -5.27 -3.20
C LEU A 56 8.25 -5.68 -3.92
N HIS A 57 8.15 -6.24 -5.12
CA HIS A 57 9.30 -6.61 -5.93
C HIS A 57 10.11 -5.37 -6.37
N MET A 58 9.45 -4.34 -6.89
CA MET A 58 10.11 -3.07 -7.25
C MET A 58 10.87 -2.49 -6.05
N LEU A 59 10.22 -2.43 -4.89
CA LEU A 59 10.84 -1.96 -3.65
C LEU A 59 12.04 -2.83 -3.26
N SER A 60 11.92 -4.16 -3.38
CA SER A 60 13.00 -5.09 -3.00
C SER A 60 14.27 -4.97 -3.86
N ILE A 61 14.14 -4.46 -5.09
CA ILE A 61 15.28 -4.19 -5.97
C ILE A 61 15.93 -2.86 -5.62
N MET A 62 15.12 -1.86 -5.25
CA MET A 62 15.58 -0.49 -5.02
C MET A 62 16.08 -0.27 -3.58
N ASP A 63 15.25 -0.56 -2.58
CA ASP A 63 15.59 -0.40 -1.17
C ASP A 63 14.75 -1.32 -0.28
N ARG A 64 15.36 -2.40 0.21
CA ARG A 64 14.73 -3.39 1.10
C ARG A 64 14.51 -2.89 2.53
N SER A 65 15.07 -1.73 2.88
CA SER A 65 14.96 -1.14 4.22
C SER A 65 13.76 -0.22 4.39
N VAL A 66 13.09 0.15 3.28
CA VAL A 66 11.86 0.94 3.32
C VAL A 66 10.77 0.16 4.06
N PRO A 67 10.07 0.78 5.02
CA PRO A 67 9.01 0.10 5.77
C PRO A 67 7.87 -0.36 4.87
N VAL A 68 7.48 -1.62 4.99
CA VAL A 68 6.27 -2.19 4.38
C VAL A 68 5.23 -2.40 5.46
N LEU A 69 4.16 -1.61 5.42
CA LEU A 69 3.05 -1.70 6.36
C LEU A 69 2.02 -2.70 5.82
N PHE A 70 1.79 -3.75 6.61
CA PHE A 70 0.78 -4.76 6.35
C PHE A 70 -0.29 -4.69 7.44
N ILE A 71 -1.54 -4.45 7.04
CA ILE A 71 -2.66 -4.41 7.98
C ILE A 71 -3.25 -5.82 8.11
N ASP A 72 -3.03 -6.44 9.26
CA ASP A 72 -3.68 -7.67 9.67
C ASP A 72 -4.99 -7.31 10.38
N THR A 73 -6.10 -7.40 9.66
CA THR A 73 -7.45 -7.09 10.16
C THR A 73 -7.97 -8.14 11.15
N GLU A 74 -7.20 -9.23 11.36
CA GLU A 74 -7.60 -10.46 12.06
C GLU A 74 -8.80 -11.18 11.41
N MET A 75 -9.10 -10.81 10.16
CA MET A 75 -10.19 -11.36 9.34
C MET A 75 -9.68 -11.77 7.95
N LEU A 76 -8.37 -11.81 7.73
CA LEU A 76 -7.76 -12.21 6.45
C LEU A 76 -7.84 -13.73 6.27
N PHE A 77 -7.73 -14.18 5.02
CA PHE A 77 -7.48 -15.58 4.72
C PHE A 77 -6.14 -16.03 5.33
N ALA A 78 -6.08 -17.26 5.84
CA ALA A 78 -4.82 -17.85 6.32
C ALA A 78 -3.77 -17.88 5.22
N GLU A 79 -4.21 -18.17 3.99
CA GLU A 79 -3.37 -18.16 2.80
C GLU A 79 -2.75 -16.78 2.52
N THR A 80 -3.41 -15.68 2.89
CA THR A 80 -2.85 -14.33 2.75
C THR A 80 -1.72 -14.10 3.75
N LEU A 81 -1.85 -14.61 4.98
CA LEU A 81 -0.82 -14.50 6.01
C LEU A 81 0.41 -15.34 5.65
N GLU A 82 0.21 -16.57 5.17
CA GLU A 82 1.28 -17.44 4.68
C GLU A 82 2.00 -16.82 3.47
N TYR A 83 1.23 -16.36 2.48
CA TYR A 83 1.78 -15.70 1.30
C TYR A 83 2.55 -14.42 1.66
N GLN A 84 2.07 -13.64 2.62
CA GLN A 84 2.76 -12.45 3.11
C GLN A 84 4.16 -12.80 3.64
N ALA A 85 4.25 -13.81 4.51
CA ALA A 85 5.51 -14.25 5.08
C ALA A 85 6.47 -14.81 4.03
N GLU A 86 5.97 -15.66 3.11
CA GLU A 86 6.75 -16.23 2.02
C GLU A 86 7.34 -15.15 1.10
N VAL A 87 6.49 -14.22 0.65
CA VAL A 87 6.91 -13.13 -0.25
C VAL A 87 7.91 -12.22 0.44
N ALA A 88 7.66 -11.85 1.70
CA ALA A 88 8.58 -10.99 2.45
C ALA A 88 9.97 -11.63 2.57
N ALA A 89 10.02 -12.93 2.89
CA ALA A 89 11.28 -13.69 2.97
C ALA A 89 11.96 -13.81 1.60
N LYS A 90 11.21 -14.19 0.55
CA LYS A 90 11.73 -14.36 -0.81
C LYS A 90 12.32 -13.07 -1.39
N LEU A 91 11.69 -11.94 -1.11
CA LEU A 91 12.14 -10.61 -1.55
C LEU A 91 13.20 -10.00 -0.62
N GLY A 92 13.45 -10.61 0.54
CA GLY A 92 14.41 -10.12 1.53
C GLY A 92 14.06 -8.76 2.11
N LEU A 93 12.76 -8.47 2.28
CA LEU A 93 12.28 -7.22 2.88
C LEU A 93 12.72 -7.16 4.35
N ARG A 94 13.32 -6.05 4.76
CA ARG A 94 13.99 -5.93 6.07
C ARG A 94 13.13 -5.27 7.14
N ASP A 95 12.07 -4.56 6.76
CA ASP A 95 11.18 -3.85 7.69
C ASP A 95 9.71 -4.05 7.28
N VAL A 96 9.20 -5.27 7.48
CA VAL A 96 7.76 -5.55 7.33
C VAL A 96 7.09 -5.37 8.69
N ARG A 97 6.16 -4.43 8.77
CA ARG A 97 5.44 -4.08 10.00
C ARG A 97 4.01 -4.57 9.92
N ILE A 98 3.67 -5.52 10.78
CA ILE A 98 2.32 -6.04 10.92
C ILE A 98 1.55 -5.13 11.87
N ILE A 99 0.56 -4.44 11.35
CA ILE A 99 -0.31 -3.53 12.08
C ILE A 99 -1.62 -4.24 12.35
N ARG A 100 -2.07 -4.23 13.59
CA ARG A 100 -3.32 -4.84 14.03
C ARG A 100 -4.22 -3.80 14.67
N PRO A 101 -5.55 -4.00 14.64
CA PRO A 101 -6.45 -3.17 15.43
C PRO A 101 -6.13 -3.23 16.91
N ASP A 102 -6.39 -2.12 17.59
CA ASP A 102 -6.29 -2.04 19.03
C ASP A 102 -7.25 -3.05 19.71
N ARG A 103 -6.73 -3.80 20.68
CA ARG A 103 -7.45 -4.89 21.33
C ARG A 103 -8.61 -4.38 22.18
N ASP A 104 -8.42 -3.27 22.87
CA ASP A 104 -9.44 -2.70 23.76
C ASP A 104 -10.56 -2.06 22.93
N ALA A 105 -10.21 -1.38 21.83
CA ALA A 105 -11.16 -0.87 20.86
C ALA A 105 -12.01 -1.98 20.21
N LEU A 106 -11.39 -3.12 19.87
CA LEU A 106 -12.12 -4.30 19.39
C LEU A 106 -13.07 -4.85 20.44
N ALA A 107 -12.60 -5.03 21.68
CA ALA A 107 -13.44 -5.55 22.76
C ALA A 107 -14.64 -4.64 23.07
N ALA A 108 -14.47 -3.32 22.93
CA ALA A 108 -15.53 -2.35 23.16
C ALA A 108 -16.52 -2.24 21.99
N ALA A 109 -16.05 -2.26 20.75
CA ALA A 109 -16.86 -1.94 19.57
C ALA A 109 -17.30 -3.16 18.74
N ASP A 110 -16.59 -4.28 18.82
CA ASP A 110 -16.86 -5.51 18.06
C ASP A 110 -16.59 -6.77 18.91
N PRO A 111 -17.17 -6.89 20.13
CA PRO A 111 -16.88 -7.99 21.06
C PRO A 111 -17.18 -9.38 20.48
N GLU A 112 -18.17 -9.48 19.59
CA GLU A 112 -18.57 -10.73 18.95
C GLU A 112 -17.91 -10.96 17.58
N GLY A 113 -17.14 -9.98 17.07
CA GLY A 113 -16.51 -10.07 15.76
C GLY A 113 -17.50 -10.02 14.59
N LEU A 114 -18.71 -9.49 14.78
CA LEU A 114 -19.82 -9.55 13.84
C LEU A 114 -20.04 -8.25 13.05
N LEU A 115 -19.28 -7.17 13.34
CA LEU A 115 -19.44 -5.90 12.62
C LEU A 115 -19.35 -6.06 11.11
N HIS A 116 -18.51 -6.97 10.60
CA HIS A 116 -18.41 -7.21 9.15
C HIS A 116 -19.75 -7.61 8.48
N LYS A 117 -20.71 -8.16 9.25
CA LYS A 117 -22.05 -8.54 8.79
C LYS A 117 -23.08 -7.44 8.99
N THR A 118 -22.95 -6.64 10.04
CA THR A 118 -23.96 -5.66 10.46
C THR A 118 -23.64 -4.26 9.97
N ASP A 119 -22.36 -3.89 9.93
CA ASP A 119 -21.85 -2.60 9.47
C ASP A 119 -20.41 -2.77 8.94
N THR A 120 -20.31 -3.08 7.65
CA THR A 120 -19.02 -3.32 6.98
C THR A 120 -18.10 -2.09 7.00
N ASP A 121 -18.65 -0.88 6.99
CA ASP A 121 -17.86 0.35 7.02
C ASP A 121 -17.28 0.57 8.41
N ALA A 122 -18.07 0.40 9.48
CA ALA A 122 -17.56 0.45 10.85
C ALA A 122 -16.51 -0.64 11.11
N CYS A 123 -16.72 -1.84 10.56
CA CYS A 123 -15.73 -2.92 10.61
C CYS A 123 -14.41 -2.51 9.91
N CYS A 124 -14.49 -1.95 8.71
CA CYS A 124 -13.30 -1.48 7.98
C CYS A 124 -12.61 -0.32 8.70
N GLU A 125 -13.38 0.61 9.26
CA GLU A 125 -12.82 1.72 10.02
C GLU A 125 -12.04 1.21 11.24
N LEU A 126 -12.65 0.34 12.04
CA LEU A 126 -12.07 -0.22 13.26
C LEU A 126 -10.85 -1.12 12.98
N ARG A 127 -10.97 -2.02 11.99
CA ARG A 127 -9.94 -3.05 11.73
C ARG A 127 -8.85 -2.63 10.75
N LYS A 128 -9.11 -1.62 9.92
CA LYS A 128 -8.22 -1.27 8.80
C LYS A 128 -7.85 0.20 8.74
N THR A 129 -8.83 1.09 8.60
CA THR A 129 -8.55 2.49 8.30
C THR A 129 -7.91 3.21 9.47
N ARG A 130 -8.46 3.07 10.68
CA ARG A 130 -7.92 3.70 11.90
C ARG A 130 -6.51 3.19 12.24
N PRO A 131 -6.25 1.86 12.34
CA PRO A 131 -4.90 1.37 12.63
C PRO A 131 -3.88 1.78 11.57
N LEU A 132 -4.27 1.83 10.29
CA LEU A 132 -3.40 2.33 9.22
C LEU A 132 -3.09 3.81 9.39
N ALA A 133 -4.09 4.63 9.71
CA ALA A 133 -3.90 6.07 9.90
C ALA A 133 -2.91 6.38 11.02
N GLU A 134 -2.99 5.65 12.14
CA GLU A 134 -2.07 5.70 13.28
C GLU A 134 -0.66 5.26 12.88
N ALA A 135 -0.53 4.13 12.16
CA ALA A 135 0.76 3.64 11.69
C ALA A 135 1.46 4.62 10.70
N LEU A 136 0.68 5.45 10.01
CA LEU A 136 1.17 6.45 9.05
C LEU A 136 1.55 7.79 9.69
N GLU A 137 1.30 8.06 10.97
CA GLU A 137 1.64 9.35 11.61
C GLU A 137 3.13 9.70 11.55
N GLY A 138 3.99 8.69 11.48
CA GLY A 138 5.44 8.86 11.40
C GLY A 138 6.00 9.06 9.99
N PHE A 139 5.15 9.18 8.96
CA PHE A 139 5.54 9.20 7.55
C PHE A 139 5.04 10.45 6.81
N ASP A 140 5.92 11.01 5.98
CA ASP A 140 5.64 12.18 5.12
C ASP A 140 4.95 11.76 3.82
N ALA A 141 5.09 10.48 3.44
CA ALA A 141 4.51 9.90 2.24
C ALA A 141 4.23 8.39 2.38
N TRP A 142 3.35 7.86 1.54
CA TRP A 142 3.14 6.42 1.44
C TRP A 142 2.77 5.96 0.03
N ILE A 143 3.23 4.77 -0.31
CA ILE A 143 3.04 4.15 -1.62
C ILE A 143 1.81 3.25 -1.59
N THR A 144 0.98 3.35 -2.62
CA THR A 144 -0.24 2.57 -2.79
C THR A 144 -0.25 1.83 -4.13
N GLY A 145 -0.95 0.69 -4.18
CA GLY A 145 -1.16 -0.09 -5.40
C GLY A 145 -2.32 0.39 -6.30
N ARG A 146 -2.84 1.61 -6.11
CA ARG A 146 -3.98 2.13 -6.87
C ARG A 146 -3.61 2.35 -8.35
N LYS A 147 -4.53 1.98 -9.25
CA LYS A 147 -4.39 2.07 -10.71
C LYS A 147 -5.63 2.74 -11.32
N ARG A 148 -5.48 3.44 -12.45
CA ARG A 148 -6.59 4.16 -13.12
C ARG A 148 -7.72 3.22 -13.56
N PHE A 149 -7.41 2.01 -14.02
CA PHE A 149 -8.40 1.09 -14.60
C PHE A 149 -9.30 0.37 -13.57
N GLN A 150 -9.08 0.52 -12.26
CA GLN A 150 -9.87 -0.14 -11.22
C GLN A 150 -11.24 0.54 -10.93
N GLY A 151 -11.65 1.54 -11.73
CA GLY A 151 -13.02 2.11 -11.74
C GLY A 151 -13.29 3.28 -10.78
N GLY A 152 -14.45 3.96 -10.97
CA GLY A 152 -15.08 4.87 -10.01
C GLY A 152 -14.79 6.39 -10.09
N GLY A 153 -14.41 6.93 -11.26
CA GLY A 153 -14.09 8.37 -11.43
C GLY A 153 -12.59 8.69 -11.58
N ARG A 154 -11.73 7.67 -11.65
CA ARG A 154 -10.26 7.77 -11.64
C ARG A 154 -9.61 7.99 -13.02
N ALA A 155 -10.24 8.76 -13.91
CA ALA A 155 -9.60 9.16 -15.17
C ALA A 155 -8.37 10.06 -14.93
N MET A 156 -8.27 10.70 -13.75
CA MET A 156 -7.21 11.63 -13.35
C MET A 156 -6.48 11.18 -12.07
N LEU A 157 -6.02 9.93 -12.00
CA LEU A 157 -5.12 9.52 -10.92
C LEU A 157 -3.69 9.92 -11.25
N ASP A 158 -3.14 10.88 -10.53
CA ASP A 158 -1.73 11.28 -10.66
C ASP A 158 -0.79 10.38 -9.87
N PHE A 159 0.51 10.47 -10.17
CA PHE A 159 1.55 9.74 -9.45
C PHE A 159 1.65 10.17 -8.00
N PHE A 160 1.43 11.44 -7.70
CA PHE A 160 1.46 11.99 -6.35
C PHE A 160 0.12 12.67 -6.04
N GLU A 161 -0.49 12.36 -4.89
CA GLU A 161 -1.72 12.99 -4.41
C GLU A 161 -1.48 13.61 -3.03
N ASP A 162 -2.17 14.73 -2.75
CA ASP A 162 -2.21 15.34 -1.43
C ASP A 162 -3.28 14.64 -0.57
N GLU A 163 -2.89 14.12 0.60
CA GLU A 163 -3.82 13.64 1.63
C GLU A 163 -4.26 14.78 2.57
N GLY A 164 -4.94 15.80 2.02
CA GLY A 164 -5.54 16.88 2.80
C GLY A 164 -4.52 17.68 3.65
N GLY A 165 -3.33 17.90 3.11
CA GLY A 165 -2.22 18.61 3.75
C GLY A 165 -1.40 17.76 4.73
N ARG A 166 -1.75 16.48 4.94
CA ARG A 166 -1.09 15.63 5.95
C ARG A 166 0.17 14.95 5.43
N ARG A 167 0.07 14.32 4.25
CA ARG A 167 1.12 13.49 3.66
C ARG A 167 0.87 13.30 2.16
N ILE A 168 1.89 12.81 1.46
CA ILE A 168 1.80 12.48 0.04
C ILE A 168 1.36 11.02 -0.14
N LYS A 169 0.39 10.75 -1.02
CA LYS A 169 0.15 9.40 -1.53
C LYS A 169 0.87 9.24 -2.86
N VAL A 170 1.61 8.15 -3.00
CA VAL A 170 2.34 7.82 -4.22
C VAL A 170 1.67 6.64 -4.90
N ASN A 171 1.37 6.76 -6.19
CA ASN A 171 0.73 5.73 -7.00
C ASN A 171 1.62 5.38 -8.21
N PRO A 172 2.75 4.66 -8.03
CA PRO A 172 3.70 4.42 -9.12
C PRO A 172 3.05 3.70 -10.32
N LEU A 173 2.04 2.86 -10.04
CA LEU A 173 1.32 2.08 -11.05
C LEU A 173 0.11 2.82 -11.63
N ALA A 174 -0.06 4.12 -11.38
CA ALA A 174 -1.25 4.87 -11.79
C ALA A 174 -1.56 4.70 -13.29
N HIS A 175 -0.53 4.73 -14.13
CA HIS A 175 -0.65 4.67 -15.60
C HIS A 175 -0.55 3.25 -16.18
N TRP A 176 -0.34 2.22 -15.37
CA TRP A 176 -0.28 0.84 -15.86
C TRP A 176 -1.67 0.32 -16.23
N ALA A 177 -1.75 -0.43 -17.32
CA ALA A 177 -2.87 -1.29 -17.67
C ALA A 177 -2.79 -2.64 -16.96
N ARG A 178 -3.82 -3.48 -17.10
CA ARG A 178 -3.84 -4.83 -16.54
C ARG A 178 -2.74 -5.70 -17.15
N GLU A 179 -2.49 -5.50 -18.43
CA GLU A 179 -1.50 -6.22 -19.22
C GLU A 179 -0.09 -5.92 -18.73
N ASP A 180 0.21 -4.66 -18.35
CA ASP A 180 1.51 -4.27 -17.82
C ASP A 180 1.80 -4.97 -16.49
N VAL A 181 0.80 -5.02 -15.61
CA VAL A 181 0.89 -5.73 -14.31
C VAL A 181 1.16 -7.22 -14.55
N ARG A 182 0.39 -7.84 -15.45
CA ARG A 182 0.55 -9.26 -15.78
C ARG A 182 1.93 -9.53 -16.37
N ALA A 183 2.35 -8.75 -17.37
CA ALA A 183 3.64 -8.89 -18.02
C ALA A 183 4.79 -8.72 -17.02
N TYR A 184 4.71 -7.75 -16.11
CA TYR A 184 5.72 -7.57 -15.07
C TYR A 184 5.80 -8.80 -14.15
N MET A 185 4.66 -9.32 -13.70
CA MET A 185 4.63 -10.52 -12.84
C MET A 185 5.22 -11.75 -13.54
N GLU A 186 4.93 -11.93 -14.84
CA GLU A 186 5.45 -13.05 -15.64
C GLU A 186 6.96 -12.90 -15.90
N ASN A 187 7.40 -11.74 -16.38
CA ASN A 187 8.79 -11.48 -16.74
C ASN A 187 9.74 -11.57 -15.53
N ASN A 188 9.25 -11.28 -14.33
CA ASN A 188 10.03 -11.35 -13.09
C ASN A 188 9.76 -12.64 -12.30
N ASN A 189 8.99 -13.59 -12.83
CA ASN A 189 8.63 -14.85 -12.17
C ASN A 189 8.14 -14.65 -10.72
N LEU A 190 7.26 -13.66 -10.53
CA LEU A 190 6.76 -13.30 -9.20
C LEU A 190 5.82 -14.39 -8.68
N PRO A 191 5.91 -14.73 -7.38
CA PRO A 191 4.99 -15.69 -6.77
C PRO A 191 3.55 -15.19 -6.96
N ARG A 192 2.64 -16.12 -7.23
CA ARG A 192 1.21 -15.83 -7.38
C ARG A 192 0.53 -16.11 -6.06
N HIS A 193 -0.39 -15.24 -5.65
CA HIS A 193 -1.19 -15.50 -4.48
C HIS A 193 -2.04 -16.78 -4.70
N PRO A 194 -2.01 -17.77 -3.78
CA PRO A 194 -2.66 -19.07 -3.97
C PRO A 194 -4.16 -18.97 -4.25
N LEU A 195 -4.87 -18.04 -3.59
CA LEU A 195 -6.30 -17.79 -3.83
C LEU A 195 -6.64 -17.36 -5.28
N VAL A 196 -5.70 -16.81 -6.05
CA VAL A 196 -5.95 -16.46 -7.46
C VAL A 196 -6.27 -17.72 -8.27
N ALA A 197 -5.55 -18.82 -8.03
CA ALA A 197 -5.81 -20.10 -8.69
C ALA A 197 -7.17 -20.71 -8.26
N ARG A 198 -7.73 -20.25 -7.15
CA ARG A 198 -9.06 -20.63 -6.63
C ARG A 198 -10.18 -19.69 -7.09
N GLY A 199 -9.89 -18.77 -8.00
CA GLY A 199 -10.89 -17.88 -8.58
C GLY A 199 -11.10 -16.56 -7.84
N TYR A 200 -10.18 -16.14 -6.96
CA TYR A 200 -10.22 -14.84 -6.29
C TYR A 200 -9.34 -13.81 -7.04
N PRO A 201 -9.90 -12.97 -7.94
CA PRO A 201 -9.13 -11.96 -8.67
C PRO A 201 -8.74 -10.76 -7.79
N SER A 202 -9.49 -10.51 -6.72
CA SER A 202 -9.24 -9.51 -5.70
C SER A 202 -9.37 -10.16 -4.33
N ILE A 203 -8.46 -9.84 -3.41
CA ILE A 203 -8.32 -10.55 -2.14
C ILE A 203 -8.33 -9.50 -1.02
N GLY A 204 -9.32 -9.60 -0.15
CA GLY A 204 -9.48 -8.79 1.05
C GLY A 204 -9.57 -9.67 2.30
N CYS A 205 -10.44 -9.29 3.23
CA CYS A 205 -10.80 -10.12 4.37
C CYS A 205 -11.62 -11.34 3.89
N ALA A 206 -11.49 -12.48 4.55
CA ALA A 206 -12.24 -13.70 4.23
C ALA A 206 -13.78 -13.56 4.24
N PRO A 207 -14.41 -12.76 5.12
CA PRO A 207 -15.87 -12.66 5.16
C PRO A 207 -16.48 -11.64 4.19
N CYS A 208 -15.70 -10.96 3.34
CA CYS A 208 -16.17 -9.89 2.44
C CYS A 208 -15.67 -10.11 1.01
#